data_AF-A0A644ZVN2-F1
#
_entry.id   AF-A0A644ZVN2-F1
#
_cell.length_a   1.000
_cell.length_b   1.000
_cell.length_c   1.000
_cell.angle_alpha   90.00
_cell.angle_beta   90.00
_cell.angle_gamma   90.00
#
_symmetry.space_group_name_H-M   'P 1'
#
loop_
_entity.id
_entity.type
_entity.pdbx_description
1 polymer ?
#
loop_
_entity_poly.entity_id
_entity_poly.type
_entity_poly.pdbx_seq_one_letter_code
_entity_poly.pdbx_strand_id
1 'polypeptide(L)'
;MKYKSLYLALLLSVPTFGFAGNLNLDPYLANPSTLSKIDSNSHIQNELAAVLGGDYVKFSKNFEVLSTPYKLKMAKAIYSEGRTKAGNDASAMTLYADGRIYAAHYNSQKHTVRYFTNDKSCSTVLHPTIQVFTKHYPNVKVEFVNSNNSVLKYNGGNGLGCSSPTSRTVQTYAIASDNPTQAAAREVASKIWTQSIANSLDMNNDVGVVISNTVKSILTCSANFNLVPKPPGVGDPIPGTSYFIKPGLDYLKDYFYEIIPYLAGLSGAQPVYKTCITVAAANNRSALEMASLGI
;
A
#
# COMPACT_ATOMS: atom_id res chain seq x y z
N MET A 1 -60.18 -28.08 -29.67
CA MET A 1 -59.73 -27.07 -28.69
C MET A 1 -58.23 -26.87 -28.83
N LYS A 2 -57.80 -25.62 -29.06
CA LYS A 2 -56.40 -25.17 -29.18
C LYS A 2 -56.02 -24.42 -27.90
N TYR A 3 -54.84 -24.67 -27.33
CA TYR A 3 -54.05 -23.70 -26.56
C TYR A 3 -52.58 -24.03 -26.83
N LYS A 4 -51.99 -23.49 -27.89
CA LYS A 4 -51.16 -22.26 -27.95
C LYS A 4 -50.04 -22.21 -26.90
N SER A 5 -48.84 -22.45 -27.42
CA SER A 5 -47.51 -22.18 -26.89
C SER A 5 -47.40 -20.79 -26.23
N LEU A 6 -46.72 -20.72 -25.09
CA LEU A 6 -46.12 -19.48 -24.61
C LEU A 6 -44.63 -19.75 -24.39
N TYR A 7 -43.83 -19.33 -25.37
CA TYR A 7 -42.39 -19.16 -25.22
C TYR A 7 -42.16 -18.14 -24.10
N LEU A 8 -41.60 -18.57 -22.98
CA LEU A 8 -41.01 -17.66 -22.01
C LEU A 8 -39.70 -17.15 -22.61
N ALA A 9 -39.78 -16.01 -23.29
CA ALA A 9 -38.60 -15.29 -23.74
C ALA A 9 -37.79 -14.88 -22.50
N LEU A 10 -36.67 -15.57 -22.28
CA LEU A 10 -35.64 -15.17 -21.34
C LEU A 10 -35.13 -13.80 -21.79
N LEU A 11 -35.58 -12.73 -21.13
CA LEU A 11 -35.03 -11.39 -21.30
C LEU A 11 -33.54 -11.47 -20.94
N LEU A 12 -32.70 -11.51 -21.98
CA LEU A 12 -31.28 -11.26 -21.87
C LEU A 12 -31.11 -9.93 -21.14
N SER A 13 -30.65 -9.99 -19.89
CA SER A 13 -30.21 -8.82 -19.16
C SER A 13 -29.09 -8.17 -19.97
N VAL A 14 -29.39 -7.10 -20.68
CA VAL A 14 -28.36 -6.24 -21.23
C VAL A 14 -27.55 -5.77 -20.03
N PRO A 15 -26.23 -6.02 -19.96
CA PRO A 15 -25.42 -5.48 -18.87
C PRO A 15 -25.52 -3.96 -18.99
N THR A 16 -26.32 -3.34 -18.12
CA THR A 16 -26.39 -1.89 -18.01
C THR A 16 -25.04 -1.46 -17.46
N PHE A 17 -24.19 -0.91 -18.33
CA PHE A 17 -22.95 -0.30 -17.89
C PHE A 17 -23.29 0.82 -16.90
N GLY A 18 -22.77 0.70 -15.68
CA GLY A 18 -22.91 1.71 -14.63
C GLY A 18 -21.70 2.65 -14.63
N PHE A 19 -21.89 3.86 -14.11
CA PHE A 19 -20.79 4.74 -13.80
C PHE A 19 -20.45 4.66 -12.31
N ALA A 20 -19.15 4.70 -12.00
CA ALA A 20 -18.68 4.66 -10.61
C ALA A 20 -19.20 5.86 -9.83
N GLY A 21 -19.71 5.59 -8.63
CA GLY A 21 -20.04 6.64 -7.67
C GLY A 21 -18.79 7.15 -6.96
N ASN A 22 -18.88 8.34 -6.36
CA ASN A 22 -17.83 8.82 -5.47
C ASN A 22 -17.66 7.85 -4.27
N LEU A 23 -16.42 7.67 -3.84
CA LEU A 23 -16.09 6.89 -2.65
C LEU A 23 -15.86 7.83 -1.48
N ASN A 24 -16.60 7.63 -0.38
CA ASN A 24 -16.33 8.37 0.85
C ASN A 24 -15.08 7.81 1.55
N LEU A 25 -13.94 8.44 1.28
CA LEU A 25 -12.65 8.05 1.85
C LEU A 25 -12.23 8.88 3.07
N ASP A 26 -12.96 9.94 3.41
CA ASP A 26 -12.58 10.89 4.47
C ASP A 26 -12.31 10.22 5.84
N PRO A 27 -13.13 9.25 6.32
CA PRO A 27 -12.88 8.59 7.60
C PRO A 27 -11.54 7.87 7.68
N TYR A 28 -11.06 7.37 6.54
CA TYR A 28 -9.82 6.60 6.45
C TYR A 28 -8.60 7.51 6.21
N LEU A 29 -8.79 8.59 5.45
CA LEU A 29 -7.77 9.61 5.23
C LEU A 29 -7.45 10.38 6.52
N ALA A 30 -8.43 10.55 7.41
CA ALA A 30 -8.28 11.21 8.70
C ALA A 30 -7.61 10.32 9.74
N ASN A 31 -7.91 9.01 9.72
CA ASN A 31 -7.35 8.06 10.67
C ASN A 31 -6.97 6.74 9.98
N PRO A 32 -5.68 6.56 9.60
CA PRO A 32 -5.22 5.35 8.91
C PRO A 32 -5.52 4.03 9.63
N SER A 33 -5.70 4.05 10.96
CA SER A 33 -6.07 2.85 11.73
C SER A 33 -7.46 2.31 11.37
N THR A 34 -8.37 3.15 10.88
CA THR A 34 -9.71 2.73 10.44
C THR A 34 -9.69 2.01 9.11
N LEU A 35 -8.58 2.06 8.34
CA LEU A 35 -8.50 1.38 7.06
C LEU A 35 -8.49 -0.15 7.19
N SER A 36 -8.16 -0.69 8.36
CA SER A 36 -8.41 -2.10 8.67
C SER A 36 -9.87 -2.54 8.48
N LYS A 37 -10.80 -1.56 8.42
CA LYS A 37 -12.23 -1.76 8.22
C LYS A 37 -12.70 -1.32 6.83
N ILE A 38 -11.81 -0.93 5.91
CA ILE A 38 -12.23 -0.50 4.56
C ILE A 38 -12.93 -1.63 3.82
N ASP A 39 -12.47 -2.85 4.05
CA ASP A 39 -13.07 -4.08 3.54
C ASP A 39 -14.42 -4.40 4.19
N SER A 40 -14.93 -3.59 5.12
CA SER A 40 -16.29 -3.70 5.68
C SER A 40 -17.26 -2.63 5.15
N ASN A 41 -16.80 -1.72 4.29
CA ASN A 41 -17.65 -0.70 3.70
C ASN A 41 -18.38 -1.26 2.47
N SER A 42 -19.70 -1.45 2.58
CA SER A 42 -20.51 -2.10 1.55
C SER A 42 -20.48 -1.37 0.20
N HIS A 43 -20.42 -0.03 0.18
CA HIS A 43 -20.32 0.73 -1.07
C HIS A 43 -18.99 0.46 -1.78
N ILE A 44 -17.87 0.53 -1.05
CA ILE A 44 -16.54 0.22 -1.59
C ILE A 44 -16.45 -1.23 -2.06
N GLN A 45 -17.00 -2.18 -1.28
CA GLN A 45 -17.06 -3.59 -1.67
C GLN A 45 -17.84 -3.80 -2.95
N ASN A 46 -19.00 -3.16 -3.11
CA ASN A 46 -19.84 -3.29 -4.30
C ASN A 46 -19.15 -2.73 -5.56
N GLU A 47 -18.52 -1.57 -5.45
CA GLU A 47 -17.78 -0.96 -6.57
C GLU A 47 -16.56 -1.82 -6.94
N LEU A 48 -15.80 -2.34 -5.95
CA LEU A 48 -14.73 -3.32 -6.19
C LEU A 48 -15.26 -4.59 -6.87
N ALA A 49 -16.35 -5.18 -6.36
CA ALA A 49 -16.94 -6.37 -6.95
C ALA A 49 -17.38 -6.14 -8.40
N ALA A 50 -17.90 -4.96 -8.72
CA ALA A 50 -18.27 -4.59 -10.09
C ALA A 50 -17.05 -4.47 -11.03
N VAL A 51 -15.91 -3.95 -10.54
CA VAL A 51 -14.66 -3.86 -11.32
C VAL A 51 -13.97 -5.21 -11.49
N LEU A 52 -13.89 -6.00 -10.43
CA LEU A 52 -13.19 -7.29 -10.43
C LEU A 52 -14.03 -8.44 -11.00
N GLY A 53 -15.36 -8.33 -10.98
CA GLY A 53 -16.27 -9.38 -11.43
C GLY A 53 -16.01 -10.70 -10.70
N GLY A 54 -15.89 -11.79 -11.45
CA GLY A 54 -15.66 -13.14 -10.90
C GLY A 54 -14.35 -13.31 -10.11
N ASP A 55 -13.39 -12.38 -10.24
CA ASP A 55 -12.13 -12.41 -9.49
C ASP A 55 -12.25 -11.82 -8.08
N TYR A 56 -13.35 -11.12 -7.76
CA TYR A 56 -13.53 -10.42 -6.48
C TYR A 56 -13.32 -11.33 -5.25
N VAL A 57 -13.88 -12.54 -5.27
CA VAL A 57 -13.78 -13.47 -4.13
C VAL A 57 -12.34 -13.92 -3.87
N LYS A 58 -11.52 -14.07 -4.91
CA LYS A 58 -10.10 -14.42 -4.74
C LYS A 58 -9.30 -13.23 -4.24
N PHE A 59 -9.59 -12.06 -4.78
CA PHE A 59 -8.98 -10.80 -4.36
C PHE A 59 -9.24 -10.50 -2.88
N SER A 60 -10.51 -10.55 -2.43
CA SER A 60 -10.87 -10.17 -1.06
C SER A 60 -10.33 -11.11 0.01
N LYS A 61 -10.15 -12.40 -0.31
CA LYS A 61 -9.52 -13.38 0.59
C LYS A 61 -8.07 -13.06 0.94
N ASN A 62 -7.39 -12.25 0.15
CA ASN A 62 -6.00 -11.91 0.41
C ASN A 62 -5.85 -10.81 1.47
N PHE A 63 -6.92 -10.24 2.04
CA PHE A 63 -6.80 -9.16 3.03
C PHE A 63 -6.85 -9.68 4.50
N GLU A 64 -6.43 -10.92 4.74
CA GLU A 64 -6.35 -11.49 6.10
C GLU A 64 -5.23 -10.88 6.94
N VAL A 65 -4.11 -10.52 6.30
CA VAL A 65 -2.99 -9.80 6.90
C VAL A 65 -2.72 -8.56 6.05
N LEU A 66 -3.07 -7.41 6.61
CA LEU A 66 -2.90 -6.12 5.96
C LEU A 66 -1.47 -5.59 6.14
N SER A 67 -0.89 -5.10 5.05
CA SER A 67 0.25 -4.18 5.13
C SER A 67 -0.21 -2.81 5.63
N THR A 68 0.73 -1.98 6.07
CA THR A 68 0.47 -0.59 6.43
C THR A 68 -0.10 0.15 5.24
N PRO A 69 -1.33 0.66 5.35
CA PRO A 69 -1.91 1.40 4.26
C PRO A 69 -1.29 2.78 4.09
N TYR A 70 -1.50 3.35 2.90
CA TYR A 70 -0.82 4.58 2.53
C TYR A 70 -1.77 5.57 1.86
N LYS A 71 -1.80 6.80 2.37
CA LYS A 71 -2.51 7.92 1.76
C LYS A 71 -1.64 8.51 0.66
N LEU A 72 -2.15 8.55 -0.56
CA LEU A 72 -1.43 9.15 -1.68
C LEU A 72 -1.30 10.65 -1.46
N LYS A 73 -0.11 11.21 -1.75
CA LYS A 73 0.20 12.61 -1.49
C LYS A 73 -0.51 13.55 -2.46
N MET A 74 -0.58 13.15 -3.73
CA MET A 74 -1.07 14.00 -4.82
C MET A 74 -2.56 13.82 -5.10
N ALA A 75 -3.26 12.98 -4.34
CA ALA A 75 -4.65 12.64 -4.60
C ALA A 75 -5.44 12.39 -3.32
N LYS A 76 -6.75 12.61 -3.37
CA LYS A 76 -7.68 12.07 -2.36
C LYS A 76 -7.88 10.58 -2.62
N ALA A 77 -6.84 9.80 -2.33
CA ALA A 77 -6.79 8.38 -2.61
C ALA A 77 -6.01 7.62 -1.55
N ILE A 78 -6.33 6.32 -1.44
CA ILE A 78 -5.70 5.41 -0.49
C ILE A 78 -5.24 4.16 -1.21
N TYR A 79 -4.04 3.71 -0.89
CA TYR A 79 -3.52 2.40 -1.22
C TYR A 79 -3.65 1.45 -0.03
N SER A 80 -4.05 0.22 -0.31
CA SER A 80 -4.02 -0.90 0.63
C SER A 80 -3.57 -2.17 -0.08
N GLU A 81 -2.87 -3.02 0.64
CA GLU A 81 -2.54 -4.37 0.19
C GLU A 81 -2.64 -5.35 1.34
N GLY A 82 -2.86 -6.61 0.99
CA GLY A 82 -2.92 -7.71 1.94
C GLY A 82 -2.38 -9.00 1.35
N ARG A 83 -2.08 -9.92 2.26
CA ARG A 83 -1.79 -11.32 1.94
C ARG A 83 -2.64 -12.28 2.78
N THR A 84 -2.78 -13.51 2.30
CA THR A 84 -3.32 -14.61 3.11
C THR A 84 -2.37 -14.94 4.28
N LYS A 85 -2.89 -15.48 5.38
CA LYS A 85 -2.08 -15.88 6.55
C LYS A 85 -1.10 -17.01 6.25
N ALA A 86 -1.51 -17.96 5.41
CA ALA A 86 -0.80 -19.21 5.18
C ALA A 86 -0.28 -19.37 3.74
N GLY A 87 -0.39 -18.35 2.90
CA GLY A 87 -0.05 -18.41 1.48
C GLY A 87 0.72 -17.19 0.98
N ASN A 88 1.21 -17.31 -0.25
CA ASN A 88 1.99 -16.27 -0.93
C ASN A 88 1.16 -15.43 -1.91
N ASP A 89 -0.15 -15.71 -1.99
CA ASP A 89 -1.08 -14.90 -2.77
C ASP A 89 -1.35 -13.58 -2.05
N ALA A 90 -1.47 -12.52 -2.84
CA ALA A 90 -1.57 -11.16 -2.35
C ALA A 90 -2.45 -10.31 -3.26
N SER A 91 -3.05 -9.28 -2.69
CA SER A 91 -3.87 -8.32 -3.43
C SER A 91 -3.57 -6.91 -3.00
N ALA A 92 -3.73 -5.99 -3.95
CA ALA A 92 -3.54 -4.57 -3.73
C ALA A 92 -4.67 -3.78 -4.40
N MET A 93 -5.04 -2.67 -3.79
CA MET A 93 -5.99 -1.72 -4.35
C MET A 93 -5.57 -0.28 -4.09
N THR A 94 -5.88 0.56 -5.06
CA THR A 94 -5.90 2.02 -4.91
C THR A 94 -7.29 2.52 -5.21
N LEU A 95 -7.85 3.25 -4.25
CA LEU A 95 -9.19 3.79 -4.30
C LEU A 95 -9.08 5.31 -4.30
N TYR A 96 -9.66 5.96 -5.30
CA TYR A 96 -9.78 7.40 -5.38
C TYR A 96 -11.18 7.83 -4.94
N ALA A 97 -11.27 8.98 -4.27
CA ALA A 97 -12.55 9.53 -3.81
C ALA A 97 -13.52 9.84 -4.97
N ASP A 98 -12.99 10.04 -6.19
CA ASP A 98 -13.76 10.26 -7.41
C ASP A 98 -14.32 8.97 -8.05
N GLY A 99 -14.11 7.81 -7.43
CA GLY A 99 -14.61 6.53 -7.92
C GLY A 99 -13.63 5.75 -8.80
N ARG A 100 -12.43 6.27 -9.10
CA ARG A 100 -11.40 5.46 -9.78
C ARG A 100 -10.90 4.34 -8.87
N ILE A 101 -10.85 3.14 -9.44
CA ILE A 101 -10.40 1.92 -8.78
C ILE A 101 -9.28 1.31 -9.63
N TYR A 102 -8.19 0.97 -8.96
CA TYR A 102 -7.09 0.20 -9.52
C TYR A 102 -6.84 -0.97 -8.58
N ALA A 103 -6.96 -2.20 -9.05
CA ALA A 103 -6.82 -3.38 -8.23
C ALA A 103 -5.93 -4.42 -8.90
N ALA A 104 -5.20 -5.18 -8.09
CA ALA A 104 -4.33 -6.25 -8.54
C ALA A 104 -4.46 -7.46 -7.63
N HIS A 105 -4.33 -8.64 -8.22
CA HIS A 105 -4.28 -9.92 -7.52
C HIS A 105 -3.09 -10.73 -8.05
N TYR A 106 -2.12 -11.00 -7.18
CA TYR A 106 -0.99 -11.89 -7.42
C TYR A 106 -1.36 -13.33 -7.06
N ASN A 107 -1.19 -14.24 -8.02
CA ASN A 107 -1.27 -15.67 -7.81
C ASN A 107 0.14 -16.27 -7.81
N SER A 108 0.56 -16.78 -6.65
CA SER A 108 1.90 -17.31 -6.43
C SER A 108 2.19 -18.59 -7.22
N GLN A 109 1.19 -19.44 -7.42
CA GLN A 109 1.35 -20.71 -8.16
C GLN A 109 1.60 -20.49 -9.65
N LYS A 110 0.89 -19.52 -10.25
CA LYS A 110 1.01 -19.17 -11.67
C LYS A 110 2.06 -18.10 -11.93
N HIS A 111 2.51 -17.42 -10.87
CA HIS A 111 3.40 -16.28 -10.94
C HIS A 111 2.85 -15.18 -11.86
N THR A 112 1.56 -14.87 -11.69
CA THR A 112 0.83 -13.88 -12.49
C THR A 112 0.19 -12.83 -11.59
N VAL A 113 0.18 -11.57 -12.05
CA VAL A 113 -0.65 -10.49 -11.49
C VAL A 113 -1.77 -10.20 -12.46
N ARG A 114 -3.01 -10.38 -12.01
CA ARG A 114 -4.19 -9.91 -12.74
C ARG A 114 -4.49 -8.49 -12.30
N TYR A 115 -4.62 -7.58 -13.26
CA TYR A 115 -4.87 -6.16 -13.03
C TYR A 115 -6.23 -5.73 -13.56
N PHE A 116 -6.91 -4.92 -12.75
CA PHE A 116 -8.28 -4.48 -12.95
C PHE A 116 -8.38 -2.98 -12.73
N THR A 117 -9.18 -2.31 -13.54
CA THR A 117 -9.52 -0.90 -13.35
C THR A 117 -10.82 -0.56 -14.04
N ASN A 118 -11.52 0.46 -13.54
CA ASN A 118 -12.64 1.11 -14.22
C ASN A 118 -12.23 2.33 -15.05
N ASP A 119 -10.94 2.68 -15.06
CA ASP A 119 -10.37 3.79 -15.81
C ASP A 119 -9.74 3.30 -17.11
N LYS A 120 -10.36 3.69 -18.24
CA LYS A 120 -9.92 3.32 -19.58
C LYS A 120 -8.49 3.78 -19.89
N SER A 121 -8.05 4.91 -19.31
CA SER A 121 -6.70 5.43 -19.54
C SER A 121 -5.61 4.50 -18.97
N CYS A 122 -5.98 3.68 -17.98
CA CYS A 122 -5.16 2.66 -17.34
C CYS A 122 -5.42 1.26 -17.88
N SER A 123 -5.95 1.13 -19.10
CA SER A 123 -6.33 -0.19 -19.61
C SER A 123 -5.18 -1.06 -20.06
N THR A 124 -4.07 -0.45 -20.45
CA THR A 124 -2.87 -1.10 -21.00
C THR A 124 -1.60 -0.73 -20.25
N VAL A 125 -1.72 0.10 -19.21
CA VAL A 125 -0.61 0.57 -18.38
C VAL A 125 -1.01 0.39 -16.91
N LEU A 126 -0.07 -0.06 -16.08
CA LEU A 126 -0.31 -0.18 -14.64
C LEU A 126 -0.32 1.19 -13.98
N HIS A 127 -1.29 1.40 -13.09
CA HIS A 127 -1.26 2.53 -12.17
C HIS A 127 0.04 2.52 -11.31
N PRO A 128 0.67 3.67 -10.99
CA PRO A 128 1.97 3.72 -10.30
C PRO A 128 2.02 2.93 -8.99
N THR A 129 0.96 2.94 -8.20
CA THR A 129 0.89 2.15 -6.96
C THR A 129 0.87 0.64 -7.22
N ILE A 130 0.25 0.20 -8.32
CA ILE A 130 0.26 -1.22 -8.72
C ILE A 130 1.62 -1.59 -9.31
N GLN A 131 2.31 -0.65 -9.97
CA GLN A 131 3.72 -0.87 -10.35
C GLN A 131 4.58 -1.13 -9.11
N VAL A 132 4.40 -0.35 -8.03
CA VAL A 132 5.08 -0.58 -6.74
C VAL A 132 4.77 -1.98 -6.22
N PHE A 133 3.50 -2.36 -6.14
CA PHE A 133 3.08 -3.72 -5.73
C PHE A 133 3.78 -4.82 -6.56
N THR A 134 3.80 -4.69 -7.89
CA THR A 134 4.39 -5.71 -8.76
C THR A 134 5.91 -5.86 -8.61
N LYS A 135 6.63 -4.84 -8.13
CA LYS A 135 8.09 -4.92 -7.90
C LYS A 135 8.46 -5.96 -6.85
N HIS A 136 7.52 -6.34 -5.97
CA HIS A 136 7.76 -7.33 -4.93
C HIS A 136 7.74 -8.76 -5.46
N TYR A 137 7.37 -8.95 -6.72
CA TYR A 137 7.30 -10.24 -7.42
C TYR A 137 8.17 -10.19 -8.68
N PRO A 138 9.48 -10.47 -8.56
CA PRO A 138 10.41 -10.40 -9.69
C PRO A 138 9.99 -11.34 -10.83
N ASN A 139 10.00 -10.85 -12.07
CA ASN A 139 9.61 -11.59 -13.30
C ASN A 139 8.12 -11.96 -13.40
N VAL A 140 7.25 -11.32 -12.62
CA VAL A 140 5.82 -11.57 -12.66
C VAL A 140 5.20 -11.19 -14.01
N LYS A 141 4.33 -12.06 -14.54
CA LYS A 141 3.55 -11.76 -15.74
C LYS A 141 2.30 -10.97 -15.37
N VAL A 142 2.08 -9.82 -16.01
CA VAL A 142 0.88 -9.00 -15.78
C VAL A 142 -0.18 -9.30 -16.83
N GLU A 143 -1.41 -9.58 -16.38
CA GLU A 143 -2.61 -9.79 -17.18
C GLU A 143 -3.58 -8.62 -16.99
N PHE A 144 -3.85 -7.88 -18.06
CA PHE A 144 -4.84 -6.79 -18.06
C PHE A 144 -6.23 -7.38 -18.36
N VAL A 145 -7.12 -7.42 -17.35
CA VAL A 145 -8.34 -8.25 -17.44
C VAL A 145 -9.55 -7.47 -17.96
N ASN A 146 -9.98 -6.40 -17.27
CA ASN A 146 -11.32 -5.85 -17.46
C ASN A 146 -11.37 -4.34 -17.74
N SER A 147 -10.25 -3.69 -18.04
CA SER A 147 -10.23 -2.23 -18.17
C SER A 147 -11.05 -1.65 -19.32
N ASN A 148 -11.32 -2.42 -20.39
CA ASN A 148 -12.21 -2.03 -21.49
C ASN A 148 -13.62 -2.66 -21.41
N ASN A 149 -13.79 -3.70 -20.58
CA ASN A 149 -15.03 -4.49 -20.46
C ASN A 149 -15.64 -4.43 -19.05
N SER A 150 -15.12 -3.59 -18.17
CA SER A 150 -15.67 -3.39 -16.83
C SER A 150 -17.11 -2.94 -16.95
N VAL A 151 -17.98 -3.62 -16.18
CA VAL A 151 -19.40 -3.26 -16.09
C VAL A 151 -19.56 -1.87 -15.47
N LEU A 152 -18.58 -1.46 -14.66
CA LEU A 152 -18.49 -0.17 -14.01
C LEU A 152 -17.40 0.69 -14.65
N LYS A 153 -17.75 1.86 -15.17
CA LYS A 153 -16.82 2.79 -15.83
C LYS A 153 -16.64 4.04 -15.00
N TYR A 154 -15.44 4.58 -14.97
CA TYR A 154 -15.21 5.92 -14.46
C TYR A 154 -15.66 6.97 -15.51
N ASN A 155 -16.49 7.95 -15.11
CA ASN A 155 -17.03 9.00 -15.99
C ASN A 155 -16.50 10.40 -15.63
N GLY A 156 -15.18 10.53 -15.50
CA GLY A 156 -14.53 11.81 -15.27
C GLY A 156 -13.56 12.12 -16.42
N GLY A 157 -13.88 13.16 -17.18
CA GLY A 157 -13.20 13.55 -18.43
C GLY A 157 -11.74 13.99 -18.31
N ASN A 158 -11.13 14.08 -19.49
CA ASN A 158 -9.81 14.61 -19.85
C ASN A 158 -8.56 13.78 -19.55
N GLY A 159 -8.66 12.47 -19.29
CA GLY A 159 -7.54 11.56 -19.51
C GLY A 159 -6.21 12.06 -18.93
N LEU A 160 -6.21 12.47 -17.65
CA LEU A 160 -4.97 12.50 -16.89
C LEU A 160 -4.49 11.06 -16.89
N GLY A 161 -3.62 10.74 -17.84
CA GLY A 161 -3.33 9.36 -18.23
C GLY A 161 -2.93 8.55 -17.01
N CYS A 162 -2.92 7.22 -17.17
CA CYS A 162 -2.51 6.28 -16.14
C CYS A 162 -1.16 6.60 -15.47
N SER A 163 -0.40 7.51 -16.06
CA SER A 163 0.94 7.91 -15.71
C SER A 163 1.12 9.43 -15.55
N SER A 164 0.13 10.21 -15.08
CA SER A 164 0.40 11.61 -14.67
C SER A 164 0.50 11.79 -13.16
N PRO A 165 1.61 11.38 -12.51
CA PRO A 165 2.18 12.25 -11.50
C PRO A 165 2.56 13.52 -12.25
N THR A 166 1.97 14.67 -11.90
CA THR A 166 2.43 15.94 -12.43
C THR A 166 3.93 16.06 -12.14
N SER A 167 4.75 15.85 -13.18
CA SER A 167 6.17 16.13 -13.32
C SER A 167 7.01 16.03 -12.03
N ARG A 168 7.80 14.95 -11.89
CA ARG A 168 9.21 15.10 -11.48
C ARG A 168 10.04 13.83 -11.67
N THR A 169 11.09 14.05 -12.48
CA THR A 169 12.41 13.41 -12.45
C THR A 169 12.48 11.90 -12.64
N VAL A 170 13.04 11.54 -13.81
CA VAL A 170 14.00 10.45 -14.01
C VAL A 170 14.46 9.88 -12.68
N GLN A 171 14.42 8.54 -12.55
CA GLN A 171 15.15 7.80 -11.52
C GLN A 171 16.64 8.14 -11.58
N THR A 172 17.03 9.31 -11.07
CA THR A 172 18.35 9.53 -10.52
C THR A 172 18.36 8.74 -9.24
N TYR A 173 19.02 7.58 -9.29
CA TYR A 173 19.48 6.86 -8.11
C TYR A 173 19.90 7.87 -7.06
N ALA A 174 19.41 7.69 -5.83
CA ALA A 174 19.68 8.61 -4.73
C ALA A 174 21.18 8.89 -4.68
N ILE A 175 21.57 10.10 -5.09
CA ILE A 175 22.93 10.57 -4.85
C ILE A 175 23.08 10.52 -3.33
N ALA A 176 24.18 9.93 -2.86
CA ALA A 176 24.52 9.95 -1.44
C ALA A 176 24.41 11.41 -0.99
N SER A 177 23.40 11.69 -0.18
CA SER A 177 23.13 13.03 0.29
C SER A 177 24.11 13.32 1.40
N ASP A 178 24.93 14.36 1.23
CA ASP A 178 25.80 14.86 2.30
C ASP A 178 25.00 15.41 3.50
N ASN A 179 23.66 15.41 3.41
CA ASN A 179 22.78 15.77 4.50
C ASN A 179 22.82 14.67 5.60
N PRO A 180 23.32 15.01 6.82
CA PRO A 180 23.44 14.03 7.90
C PRO A 180 22.09 13.46 8.35
N THR A 181 21.00 14.22 8.23
CA THR A 181 19.64 13.75 8.55
C THR A 181 19.19 12.62 7.59
N GLN A 182 19.48 12.77 6.30
CA GLN A 182 19.15 11.74 5.31
C GLN A 182 20.09 10.53 5.41
N ALA A 183 21.35 10.73 5.78
CA ALA A 183 22.30 9.65 6.04
C ALA A 183 21.84 8.77 7.21
N ALA A 184 21.44 9.39 8.34
CA ALA A 184 20.89 8.67 9.50
C ALA A 184 19.63 7.86 9.14
N ALA A 185 18.69 8.48 8.40
CA ALA A 185 17.50 7.78 7.93
C ALA A 185 17.83 6.57 7.03
N ARG A 186 18.83 6.72 6.15
CA ARG A 186 19.30 5.63 5.27
C ARG A 186 19.95 4.49 6.05
N GLU A 187 20.71 4.81 7.09
CA GLU A 187 21.29 3.80 7.96
C GLU A 187 20.21 3.03 8.74
N VAL A 188 19.22 3.71 9.32
CA VAL A 188 18.10 3.04 9.98
C VAL A 188 17.33 2.16 8.99
N ALA A 189 17.04 2.67 7.79
CA ALA A 189 16.37 1.90 6.74
C ALA A 189 17.15 0.64 6.34
N SER A 190 18.48 0.70 6.29
CA SER A 190 19.30 -0.45 5.91
C SER A 190 19.25 -1.59 6.93
N LYS A 191 19.06 -1.26 8.22
CA LYS A 191 18.85 -2.25 9.28
C LYS A 191 17.47 -2.89 9.26
N ILE A 192 16.46 -2.22 8.69
CA ILE A 192 15.09 -2.73 8.61
C ILE A 192 14.86 -3.53 7.31
N TRP A 193 15.29 -3.02 6.15
CA TRP A 193 14.97 -3.60 4.83
C TRP A 193 16.16 -4.10 4.00
N THR A 194 17.40 -3.95 4.45
CA THR A 194 18.67 -4.11 3.71
C THR A 194 19.22 -2.84 3.07
N GLN A 195 20.55 -2.83 2.86
CA GLN A 195 21.27 -1.72 2.24
C GLN A 195 20.86 -1.46 0.78
N SER A 196 20.60 -2.52 0.00
CA SER A 196 20.20 -2.38 -1.41
C SER A 196 18.87 -1.62 -1.52
N ILE A 197 17.91 -1.97 -0.66
CA ILE A 197 16.67 -1.24 -0.54
C ILE A 197 16.91 0.19 -0.07
N ALA A 198 17.68 0.38 1.01
CA ALA A 198 17.93 1.71 1.55
C ALA A 198 18.57 2.64 0.50
N ASN A 199 19.45 2.13 -0.36
CA ASN A 199 20.13 2.89 -1.41
C ASN A 199 19.22 3.27 -2.58
N SER A 200 18.14 2.53 -2.83
CA SER A 200 17.23 2.84 -3.93
C SER A 200 16.18 3.91 -3.60
N LEU A 201 16.10 4.35 -2.34
CA LEU A 201 15.12 5.31 -1.85
C LEU A 201 15.64 6.76 -1.95
N ASP A 202 14.76 7.64 -2.40
CA ASP A 202 14.84 9.08 -2.16
C ASP A 202 14.46 9.37 -0.70
N MET A 203 15.43 9.81 0.11
CA MET A 203 15.27 10.03 1.55
C MET A 203 14.60 11.38 1.83
N ASN A 204 13.37 11.53 1.35
CA ASN A 204 12.54 12.70 1.60
C ASN A 204 11.79 12.62 2.94
N ASN A 205 11.06 13.69 3.29
CA ASN A 205 10.35 13.77 4.57
C ASN A 205 9.32 12.64 4.75
N ASP A 206 8.61 12.25 3.69
CA ASP A 206 7.57 11.22 3.76
C ASP A 206 8.21 9.84 4.01
N VAL A 207 9.36 9.56 3.38
CA VAL A 207 10.18 8.37 3.69
C VAL A 207 10.61 8.37 5.15
N GLY A 208 11.07 9.51 5.68
CA GLY A 208 11.40 9.65 7.10
C GLY A 208 10.23 9.31 8.02
N VAL A 209 9.02 9.75 7.67
CA VAL A 209 7.79 9.42 8.43
C VAL A 209 7.51 7.92 8.41
N VAL A 210 7.60 7.27 7.25
CA VAL A 210 7.38 5.81 7.12
C VAL A 210 8.40 5.01 7.93
N ILE A 211 9.69 5.36 7.84
CA ILE A 211 10.75 4.68 8.62
C ILE A 211 10.49 4.87 10.13
N SER A 212 10.16 6.08 10.57
CA SER A 212 9.86 6.38 11.99
C SER A 212 8.69 5.55 12.52
N ASN A 213 7.60 5.46 11.75
CA ASN A 213 6.44 4.65 12.11
C ASN A 213 6.74 3.14 12.08
N THR A 214 7.67 2.72 11.22
CA THR A 214 8.15 1.32 11.20
C THR A 214 8.94 1.02 12.47
N VAL A 215 9.83 1.93 12.91
CA VAL A 215 10.53 1.81 14.20
C VAL A 215 9.54 1.73 15.35
N LYS A 216 8.50 2.58 15.39
CA LYS A 216 7.42 2.50 16.39
C LYS A 216 6.72 1.14 16.39
N SER A 217 6.44 0.58 15.22
CA SER A 217 5.81 -0.74 15.07
C SER A 217 6.70 -1.85 15.63
N ILE A 218 8.02 -1.76 15.38
CA ILE A 218 9.01 -2.68 15.95
C ILE A 218 9.00 -2.56 17.49
N LEU A 219 9.14 -1.34 18.04
CA LEU A 219 9.13 -1.09 19.49
C LEU A 219 7.88 -1.64 20.18
N THR A 220 6.73 -1.53 19.53
CA THR A 220 5.46 -2.07 20.03
C THR A 220 5.47 -3.59 20.05
N CYS A 221 5.94 -4.22 18.97
CA CYS A 221 6.06 -5.69 18.88
C CYS A 221 7.03 -6.26 19.92
N SER A 222 8.15 -5.58 20.16
CA SER A 222 9.18 -5.96 21.14
C SER A 222 8.97 -5.34 22.52
N ALA A 223 7.77 -4.86 22.85
CA ALA A 223 7.50 -4.18 24.12
C ALA A 223 7.80 -5.04 25.36
N ASN A 224 7.64 -6.36 25.28
CA ASN A 224 7.92 -7.27 26.39
C ASN A 224 9.42 -7.64 26.54
N PHE A 225 10.28 -7.09 25.68
CA PHE A 225 11.72 -7.35 25.70
C PHE A 225 12.44 -6.29 26.55
N ASN A 226 13.04 -6.72 27.66
CA ASN A 226 13.71 -5.83 28.62
C ASN A 226 15.24 -5.79 28.47
N LEU A 227 15.83 -6.57 27.56
CA LEU A 227 17.29 -6.78 27.50
C LEU A 227 18.07 -5.73 26.70
N VAL A 228 17.40 -4.77 26.07
CA VAL A 228 18.06 -3.66 25.36
C VAL A 228 17.31 -2.36 25.68
N PRO A 229 18.03 -1.27 26.06
CA PRO A 229 17.42 0.04 26.21
C PRO A 229 16.62 0.41 24.96
N LYS A 230 15.36 0.77 25.13
CA LYS A 230 14.48 1.16 24.02
C LYS A 230 14.77 2.62 23.66
N PRO A 231 14.92 2.97 22.37
CA PRO A 231 14.92 4.35 21.96
C PRO A 231 13.56 5.00 22.29
N PRO A 232 13.51 6.33 22.49
CA PRO A 232 12.25 7.05 22.55
C PRO A 232 11.37 6.76 21.33
N GLY A 233 10.10 6.46 21.56
CA GLY A 233 9.13 6.15 20.52
C GLY A 233 8.49 7.40 19.92
N VAL A 234 8.01 7.28 18.67
CA VAL A 234 7.16 8.32 18.08
C VAL A 234 5.85 8.45 18.86
N GLY A 235 5.53 9.68 19.26
CA GLY A 235 4.40 10.01 20.12
C GLY A 235 4.74 9.95 21.61
N ASP A 236 5.98 9.70 22.00
CA ASP A 236 6.41 9.83 23.39
C ASP A 236 6.60 11.31 23.76
N PRO A 237 6.36 11.70 25.02
CA PRO A 237 6.65 13.05 25.50
C PRO A 237 8.14 13.35 25.40
N ILE A 238 8.48 14.56 24.95
CA ILE A 238 9.86 15.04 25.02
C ILE A 238 10.15 15.39 26.49
N PRO A 239 11.22 14.84 27.10
CA PRO A 239 11.54 15.08 28.51
C PRO A 239 11.57 16.58 28.86
N GLY A 240 10.85 16.95 29.92
CA GLY A 240 10.79 18.34 30.39
C GLY A 240 9.90 19.28 29.56
N THR A 241 9.10 18.76 28.63
CA THR A 241 8.18 19.59 27.82
C THR A 241 6.77 18.98 27.74
N SER A 242 5.80 19.77 27.28
CA SER A 242 4.45 19.29 26.94
C SER A 242 4.31 18.79 25.50
N TYR A 243 5.41 18.74 24.74
CA TYR A 243 5.42 18.34 23.33
C TYR A 243 5.75 16.86 23.17
N PHE A 244 5.37 16.29 22.02
CA PHE A 244 5.59 14.89 21.67
C PHE A 244 6.57 14.75 20.50
N ILE A 245 7.33 13.65 20.51
CA ILE A 245 8.24 13.28 19.43
C ILE A 245 7.43 12.99 18.16
N LYS A 246 7.70 13.74 17.09
CA LYS A 246 7.03 13.59 15.80
C LYS A 246 7.79 12.59 14.91
N PRO A 247 7.10 11.81 14.06
CA PRO A 247 7.77 11.00 13.06
C PRO A 247 8.41 11.90 11.99
N GLY A 248 9.53 11.48 11.42
CA GLY A 248 10.20 12.20 10.35
C GLY A 248 11.72 12.01 10.37
N LEU A 249 12.39 12.68 9.44
CA LEU A 249 13.85 12.62 9.33
C LEU A 249 14.56 13.12 10.60
N ASP A 250 14.04 14.17 11.25
CA ASP A 250 14.64 14.72 12.47
C ASP A 250 14.62 13.73 13.63
N TYR A 251 13.52 13.00 13.83
CA TYR A 251 13.47 11.91 14.81
C TYR A 251 14.53 10.85 14.52
N LEU A 252 14.66 10.44 13.26
CA LEU A 252 15.66 9.44 12.88
C LEU A 252 17.07 9.94 13.14
N LYS A 253 17.36 11.22 12.87
CA LYS A 253 18.65 11.84 13.17
C LYS A 253 18.92 11.92 14.67
N ASP A 254 17.95 12.39 15.45
CA ASP A 254 18.14 12.69 16.87
C ASP A 254 18.33 11.42 17.70
N TYR A 255 17.72 10.30 17.29
CA TYR A 255 17.71 9.05 18.06
C TYR A 255 18.40 7.88 17.35
N PHE A 256 19.19 8.12 16.29
CA PHE A 256 19.78 7.03 15.52
C PHE A 256 20.78 6.19 16.35
N TYR A 257 21.52 6.83 17.26
CA TYR A 257 22.50 6.16 18.14
C TYR A 257 21.84 5.18 19.12
N GLU A 258 20.55 5.35 19.41
CA GLU A 258 19.75 4.44 20.22
C GLU A 258 19.00 3.42 19.35
N ILE A 259 18.48 3.85 18.19
CA ILE A 259 17.73 2.99 17.26
C ILE A 259 18.63 1.90 16.67
N ILE A 260 19.83 2.22 16.20
CA ILE A 260 20.69 1.25 15.51
C ILE A 260 21.13 0.10 16.43
N PRO A 261 21.66 0.33 17.65
CA PRO A 261 21.96 -0.74 18.58
C PRO A 261 20.72 -1.53 18.99
N TYR A 262 19.57 -0.87 19.13
CA TYR A 262 18.31 -1.55 19.43
C TYR A 262 17.91 -2.56 18.34
N LEU A 263 17.92 -2.14 17.07
CA LEU A 263 17.65 -3.02 15.94
C LEU A 263 18.68 -4.15 15.81
N ALA A 264 19.96 -3.86 16.08
CA ALA A 264 21.01 -4.87 16.10
C ALA A 264 20.79 -5.91 17.20
N GLY A 265 20.43 -5.47 18.42
CA GLY A 265 20.11 -6.34 19.54
C GLY A 265 18.92 -7.27 19.24
N LEU A 266 17.85 -6.74 18.65
CA LEU A 266 16.70 -7.55 18.22
C LEU A 266 17.06 -8.54 17.10
N SER A 267 17.95 -8.15 16.18
CA SER A 267 18.40 -8.99 15.06
C SER A 267 19.31 -10.14 15.51
N GLY A 268 20.12 -9.91 16.55
CA GLY A 268 21.00 -10.92 17.16
C GLY A 268 20.33 -11.76 18.24
N ALA A 269 19.14 -11.39 18.70
CA ALA A 269 18.38 -12.12 19.70
C ALA A 269 17.62 -13.33 19.12
N GLN A 270 16.90 -14.05 20.00
CA GLN A 270 16.06 -15.21 19.66
C GLN A 270 15.19 -14.97 18.42
N PRO A 271 14.87 -16.02 17.62
CA PRO A 271 14.15 -15.89 16.35
C PRO A 271 12.86 -15.07 16.39
N VAL A 272 12.14 -15.12 17.52
CA VAL A 272 10.88 -14.39 17.76
C VAL A 272 11.05 -12.86 17.65
N TYR A 273 12.21 -12.31 18.04
CA TYR A 273 12.44 -10.87 18.03
C TYR A 273 12.83 -10.35 16.65
N LYS A 274 13.59 -11.15 15.91
CA LYS A 274 13.86 -10.90 14.49
C LYS A 274 12.56 -10.80 13.69
N THR A 275 11.53 -11.58 14.06
CA THR A 275 10.19 -11.51 13.45
C THR A 275 9.57 -10.11 13.57
N CYS A 276 9.79 -9.36 14.66
CA CYS A 276 9.27 -7.99 14.78
C CYS A 276 9.83 -7.08 13.68
N ILE A 277 11.13 -7.17 13.37
CA ILE A 277 11.75 -6.40 12.29
C ILE A 277 11.23 -6.90 10.94
N THR A 278 11.25 -8.21 10.69
CA THR A 278 10.83 -8.77 9.39
C THR A 278 9.37 -8.47 9.06
N VAL A 279 8.46 -8.57 10.04
CA VAL A 279 7.03 -8.27 9.85
C VAL A 279 6.82 -6.77 9.65
N ALA A 280 7.45 -5.92 10.46
CA ALA A 280 7.33 -4.47 10.30
C ALA A 280 7.90 -4.00 8.94
N ALA A 281 9.03 -4.57 8.52
CA ALA A 281 9.62 -4.32 7.21
C ALA A 281 8.68 -4.72 6.07
N ALA A 282 8.17 -5.96 6.09
CA ALA A 282 7.24 -6.45 5.08
C ALA A 282 5.97 -5.58 4.99
N ASN A 283 5.37 -5.24 6.14
CA ASN A 283 4.13 -4.47 6.18
C ASN A 283 4.29 -3.03 5.70
N ASN A 284 5.49 -2.44 5.80
CA ASN A 284 5.71 -1.04 5.45
C ASN A 284 6.44 -0.85 4.11
N ARG A 285 6.75 -1.93 3.37
CA ARG A 285 7.56 -1.87 2.15
C ARG A 285 6.90 -1.01 1.05
N SER A 286 5.63 -1.25 0.74
CA SER A 286 4.91 -0.48 -0.30
C SER A 286 4.74 0.99 0.09
N ALA A 287 4.39 1.27 1.35
CA ALA A 287 4.30 2.64 1.87
C ALA A 287 5.64 3.38 1.73
N LEU A 288 6.76 2.71 2.03
CA LEU A 288 8.10 3.27 1.92
C LEU A 288 8.47 3.60 0.47
N GLU A 289 8.20 2.69 -0.47
CA GLU A 289 8.47 2.89 -1.89
C GLU A 289 7.58 3.98 -2.50
N MET A 290 6.30 4.04 -2.14
CA MET A 290 5.39 5.10 -2.60
C MET A 290 5.81 6.48 -2.05
N ALA A 291 6.17 6.56 -0.76
CA ALA A 291 6.72 7.78 -0.17
C ALA A 291 8.00 8.24 -0.87
N SER A 292 8.90 7.30 -1.21
CA SER A 292 10.10 7.61 -1.99
C SER A 292 9.80 8.10 -3.40
N LEU A 293 8.70 7.64 -4.02
CA LEU A 293 8.28 8.10 -5.34
C LEU A 293 7.48 9.41 -5.29
N GLY A 294 7.12 9.88 -4.09
CA GLY A 294 6.33 11.10 -3.90
C GLY A 294 4.88 10.99 -4.38
N ILE A 295 4.34 9.78 -4.50
CA ILE A 295 2.96 9.51 -4.96
C ILE A 295 1.95 9.47 -3.82
#